data_AF-A0A2V8U1P2-F1
#
_entry.id   AF-A0A2V8U1P2-F1
#
_cell.length_a   1.000
_cell.length_b   1.000
_cell.length_c   1.000
_cell.angle_alpha   90.00
_cell.angle_beta   90.00
_cell.angle_gamma   90.00
#
_symmetry.space_group_name_H-M   'P 1'
#
loop_
_entity.id
_entity.type
_entity.pdbx_description
1 polymer ?
#
loop_
_entity_poly.entity_id
_entity_poly.type
_entity_poly.pdbx_seq_one_letter_code
_entity_poly.pdbx_strand_id
1 'polypeptide(L)'
;MLLQAGHTQEGKAEPQWLAANLALKGFVSLAFDPVGQGEREQTYDPQLKAPAAGWSVNEHIHAGAQASIAGESLTRYFIWDAKRSIDYLLSRSEVDPMRIGAAGCSGGGALTTFIGALDSRLKAVIPACFPNSFRLLFTGADPHSEMTLPGHLAIGLDTADFVELSAPTPWLIQATEQDYFTPPGARMMYEEARRWYRLYGAEDSIEFFVGPGPHGTPRPSREAVYKWLTRWLKDGQGDFYDVPVRLYSNQELLVTKTGRVEDEPGSRKVYQLILDSLQAKRSAGTGRELAAELRRLGIPTDGSAPRVKVLEEATRDGFLDRHIQFESEPGIEIDARLYVPLSSGRHPAVLLLGGKLSDLLAGKIAKTGRVVLVLEPRHSLSYDDRRPYVGDWLANTRADQIGVSLPARRAYDILRGVDLLCSREDVDPGSIRAAGQGVKGIWLLLAAAADPRIRKVWLDRTPYSLFEALQNTLNTNLYDAAIPGFVLHWDLEDLVKLMGDRPVIWTDPTNWMGRVVSVGPRFRYSWVIGDLTDQSEVQDLEYARELMK
;
A
#
# COMPACT_ATOMS: atom_id res chain seq x y z
N MET A 1 25.93 -11.70 -15.10
CA MET A 1 25.20 -11.86 -13.82
C MET A 1 24.55 -10.55 -13.46
N LEU A 2 23.22 -10.56 -13.37
CA LEU A 2 22.46 -9.46 -12.79
C LEU A 2 22.32 -9.71 -11.28
N LEU A 3 22.69 -8.74 -10.47
CA LEU A 3 22.61 -8.79 -9.00
C LEU A 3 21.62 -7.74 -8.52
N GLN A 4 20.53 -8.20 -7.91
CA GLN A 4 19.46 -7.35 -7.43
C GLN A 4 19.67 -7.07 -5.94
N ALA A 5 19.76 -5.79 -5.57
CA ALA A 5 19.92 -5.40 -4.17
C ALA A 5 18.63 -5.67 -3.36
N GLY A 6 18.80 -6.09 -2.11
CA GLY A 6 17.73 -6.19 -1.11
C GLY A 6 17.29 -4.83 -0.55
N HIS A 7 16.49 -4.85 0.52
CA HIS A 7 16.03 -3.65 1.23
C HIS A 7 17.13 -3.02 2.10
N THR A 8 18.09 -2.37 1.46
CA THR A 8 19.15 -1.58 2.12
C THR A 8 19.10 -0.15 1.62
N GLN A 9 19.46 0.82 2.47
CA GLN A 9 19.53 2.21 2.01
C GLN A 9 20.65 2.40 0.98
N GLU A 10 21.68 1.56 1.05
CA GLU A 10 22.90 1.63 0.25
C GLU A 10 22.74 1.09 -1.17
N GLY A 11 21.63 0.40 -1.48
CA GLY A 11 21.31 -0.07 -2.84
C GLY A 11 22.38 -1.01 -3.39
N LYS A 12 22.98 -0.65 -4.54
CA LYS A 12 23.94 -1.47 -5.31
C LYS A 12 25.18 -1.91 -4.54
N ALA A 13 25.46 -1.28 -3.40
CA ALA A 13 26.56 -1.66 -2.53
C ALA A 13 26.30 -2.98 -1.77
N GLU A 14 25.04 -3.38 -1.57
CA GLU A 14 24.66 -4.59 -0.81
C GLU A 14 25.26 -5.87 -1.39
N PRO A 15 25.14 -6.17 -2.70
CA PRO A 15 25.65 -7.42 -3.26
C PRO A 15 27.15 -7.39 -3.59
N GLN A 16 27.93 -6.39 -3.15
CA GLN A 16 29.35 -6.22 -3.52
C GLN A 16 30.20 -7.47 -3.30
N TRP A 17 30.05 -8.14 -2.16
CA TRP A 17 30.83 -9.32 -1.83
C TRP A 17 30.60 -10.44 -2.84
N LEU A 18 29.33 -10.70 -3.15
CA LEU A 18 28.89 -11.68 -4.15
C LEU A 18 29.37 -11.28 -5.54
N ALA A 19 29.26 -10.00 -5.91
CA ALA A 19 29.68 -9.46 -7.19
C ALA A 19 31.19 -9.67 -7.44
N ALA A 20 32.02 -9.33 -6.45
CA ALA A 20 33.47 -9.47 -6.54
C ALA A 20 33.90 -10.94 -6.64
N ASN A 21 33.29 -11.83 -5.85
CA ASN A 21 33.55 -13.27 -5.93
C ASN A 21 33.13 -13.85 -7.30
N LEU A 22 31.98 -13.44 -7.84
CA LEU A 22 31.55 -13.82 -9.19
C LEU A 22 32.53 -13.34 -10.26
N ALA A 23 33.06 -12.11 -10.14
CA ALA A 23 34.07 -11.59 -11.05
C ALA A 23 35.36 -12.41 -11.02
N LEU A 24 35.86 -12.78 -9.84
CA LEU A 24 37.01 -13.68 -9.70
C LEU A 24 36.76 -15.08 -10.31
N LYS A 25 35.50 -15.48 -10.41
CA LYS A 25 35.07 -16.75 -11.02
C LYS A 25 34.75 -16.64 -12.51
N GLY A 26 35.03 -15.49 -13.13
CA GLY A 26 34.90 -15.27 -14.57
C GLY A 26 33.51 -14.83 -15.03
N PHE A 27 32.68 -14.31 -14.13
CA PHE A 27 31.39 -13.71 -14.48
C PHE A 27 31.50 -12.19 -14.56
N VAL A 28 30.88 -11.57 -15.56
CA VAL A 28 30.56 -10.14 -15.51
C VAL A 28 29.39 -9.95 -14.56
N SER A 29 29.52 -9.07 -13.56
CA SER A 29 28.48 -8.79 -12.56
C SER A 29 28.01 -7.34 -12.65
N LEU A 30 26.70 -7.13 -12.63
CA LEU A 30 26.08 -5.81 -12.59
C LEU A 30 25.09 -5.75 -11.42
N ALA A 31 25.30 -4.78 -10.52
CA ALA A 31 24.33 -4.36 -9.53
C ALA A 31 23.90 -2.92 -9.82
N PHE A 32 22.66 -2.56 -9.47
CA PHE A 32 22.12 -1.22 -9.66
C PHE A 32 21.27 -0.82 -8.45
N ASP A 33 21.06 0.49 -8.30
CA ASP A 33 20.24 1.04 -7.22
C ASP A 33 18.75 0.84 -7.55
N PRO A 34 17.96 0.16 -6.69
CA PRO A 34 16.51 0.14 -6.82
C PRO A 34 15.90 1.53 -6.62
N VAL A 35 14.65 1.72 -7.05
CA VAL A 35 13.91 2.97 -6.77
C VAL A 35 13.82 3.16 -5.26
N GLY A 36 14.25 4.32 -4.77
CA GLY A 36 14.22 4.68 -3.34
C GLY A 36 15.42 4.20 -2.52
N GLN A 37 16.48 3.73 -3.19
CA GLN A 37 17.70 3.25 -2.56
C GLN A 37 18.93 3.85 -3.25
N GLY A 38 20.07 3.86 -2.55
CA GLY A 38 21.35 4.35 -3.05
C GLY A 38 21.23 5.77 -3.60
N GLU A 39 21.71 5.99 -4.82
CA GLU A 39 21.62 7.32 -5.45
C GLU A 39 20.20 7.63 -5.98
N ARG A 40 19.25 6.70 -5.88
CA ARG A 40 17.87 6.84 -6.40
C ARG A 40 16.85 7.06 -5.30
N GLU A 41 17.25 7.65 -4.18
CA GLU A 41 16.33 8.25 -3.21
C GLU A 41 15.31 9.17 -3.91
N GLN A 42 14.07 9.16 -3.43
CA GLN A 42 12.98 9.93 -4.00
C GLN A 42 12.66 11.19 -3.17
N THR A 43 12.93 11.17 -1.87
CA THR A 43 12.43 12.17 -0.90
C THR A 43 13.56 12.83 -0.10
N TYR A 44 14.78 12.89 -0.62
CA TYR A 44 15.91 13.53 0.08
C TYR A 44 15.59 14.96 0.52
N ASP A 45 15.84 15.24 1.79
CA ASP A 45 15.75 16.59 2.36
C ASP A 45 17.15 17.06 2.81
N PRO A 46 17.68 18.18 2.29
CA PRO A 46 19.01 18.69 2.66
C PRO A 46 19.17 19.06 4.14
N GLN A 47 18.09 19.42 4.84
CA GLN A 47 18.13 19.73 6.27
C GLN A 47 18.21 18.46 7.10
N LEU A 48 17.48 17.41 6.70
CA LEU A 48 17.53 16.09 7.34
C LEU A 48 18.80 15.32 6.99
N LYS A 49 19.41 15.63 5.83
CA LYS A 49 20.49 14.84 5.21
C LYS A 49 20.09 13.37 5.06
N ALA A 50 18.81 13.14 4.78
CA ALA A 50 18.17 11.83 4.67
C ALA A 50 16.86 11.96 3.89
N PRO A 51 16.30 10.87 3.36
CA PRO A 51 14.96 10.88 2.76
C PRO A 51 13.88 11.14 3.83
N ALA A 52 13.02 12.11 3.57
CA ALA A 52 11.98 12.57 4.49
C ALA A 52 10.90 11.50 4.76
N ALA A 53 10.64 10.59 3.81
CA ALA A 53 9.77 9.44 4.03
C ALA A 53 10.40 8.36 4.94
N GLY A 54 11.71 8.41 5.16
CA GLY A 54 12.50 7.33 5.73
C GLY A 54 13.14 6.44 4.66
N TRP A 55 13.98 5.50 5.10
CA TRP A 55 14.86 4.73 4.22
C TRP A 55 14.14 3.65 3.41
N SER A 56 14.62 3.41 2.18
CA SER A 56 14.28 2.29 1.27
C SER A 56 12.78 2.01 1.21
N VAL A 57 12.33 0.98 1.92
CA VAL A 57 10.97 0.46 1.96
C VAL A 57 9.91 1.55 2.14
N ASN A 58 10.17 2.60 2.94
CA ASN A 58 9.18 3.67 3.13
C ASN A 58 8.85 4.37 1.80
N GLU A 59 9.86 4.69 0.99
CA GLU A 59 9.65 5.30 -0.33
C GLU A 59 8.95 4.33 -1.29
N HIS A 60 9.18 3.03 -1.15
CA HIS A 60 8.44 2.02 -1.93
C HIS A 60 6.95 2.01 -1.54
N ILE A 61 6.63 2.19 -0.26
CA ILE A 61 5.25 2.25 0.21
C ILE A 61 4.55 3.49 -0.32
N HIS A 62 5.19 4.66 -0.28
CA HIS A 62 4.63 5.88 -0.86
C HIS A 62 4.36 5.75 -2.37
N ALA A 63 5.34 5.28 -3.13
CA ALA A 63 5.21 5.11 -4.57
C ALA A 63 4.23 3.96 -4.91
N GLY A 64 4.11 2.96 -4.04
CA GLY A 64 3.14 1.86 -4.14
C GLY A 64 1.70 2.35 -4.10
N ALA A 65 1.35 3.19 -3.12
CA ALA A 65 0.01 3.78 -3.03
C ALA A 65 -0.32 4.63 -4.26
N GLN A 66 0.65 5.43 -4.74
CA GLN A 66 0.51 6.24 -5.95
C GLN A 66 0.30 5.38 -7.20
N ALA A 67 1.10 4.32 -7.38
CA ALA A 67 0.93 3.39 -8.49
C ALA A 67 -0.44 2.71 -8.43
N SER A 68 -0.86 2.26 -7.24
CA SER A 68 -2.14 1.58 -7.03
C SER A 68 -3.32 2.44 -7.48
N ILE A 69 -3.46 3.68 -7.00
CA ILE A 69 -4.57 4.55 -7.42
C ILE A 69 -4.54 4.85 -8.93
N ALA A 70 -3.36 4.88 -9.54
CA ALA A 70 -3.18 5.04 -10.98
C ALA A 70 -3.48 3.77 -11.80
N GLY A 71 -3.84 2.66 -11.15
CA GLY A 71 -4.15 1.37 -11.79
C GLY A 71 -2.89 0.61 -12.22
N GLU A 72 -1.79 0.82 -11.52
CA GLU A 72 -0.49 0.22 -11.79
C GLU A 72 0.09 -0.41 -10.52
N SER A 73 1.20 -1.12 -10.65
CA SER A 73 1.99 -1.62 -9.52
C SER A 73 3.40 -1.02 -9.56
N LEU A 74 3.94 -0.67 -8.40
CA LEU A 74 5.33 -0.22 -8.27
C LEU A 74 6.31 -1.28 -8.79
N THR A 75 5.98 -2.56 -8.65
CA THR A 75 6.76 -3.71 -9.15
C THR A 75 7.15 -3.53 -10.61
N ARG A 76 6.31 -2.90 -11.44
CA ARG A 76 6.59 -2.70 -12.86
C ARG A 76 7.86 -1.88 -13.12
N TYR A 77 8.14 -0.88 -12.26
CA TYR A 77 9.29 0.00 -12.41
C TYR A 77 10.58 -0.75 -12.05
N PHE A 78 10.53 -1.55 -10.99
CA PHE A 78 11.62 -2.44 -10.59
C PHE A 78 11.92 -3.48 -11.70
N ILE A 79 10.88 -4.11 -12.26
CA ILE A 79 11.03 -5.05 -13.39
C ILE A 79 11.62 -4.34 -14.61
N TRP A 80 11.17 -3.13 -14.92
CA TRP A 80 11.68 -2.37 -16.07
C TRP A 80 13.17 -2.04 -15.92
N ASP A 81 13.58 -1.60 -14.74
CA ASP A 81 14.99 -1.35 -14.43
C ASP A 81 15.82 -2.62 -14.61
N ALA A 82 15.36 -3.75 -14.07
CA ALA A 82 16.02 -5.05 -14.27
C ALA A 82 16.12 -5.44 -15.76
N LYS A 83 15.06 -5.25 -16.56
CA LYS A 83 15.07 -5.52 -18.00
C LYS A 83 16.09 -4.64 -18.73
N ARG A 84 16.19 -3.35 -18.37
CA ARG A 84 17.19 -2.44 -18.94
C ARG A 84 18.62 -2.76 -18.50
N SER A 85 18.81 -3.24 -17.27
CA SER A 85 20.09 -3.74 -16.82
C SER A 85 20.55 -4.98 -17.61
N ILE A 86 19.63 -5.88 -17.98
CA ILE A 86 19.93 -7.00 -18.88
C ILE A 86 20.31 -6.51 -20.27
N ASP A 87 19.58 -5.53 -20.85
CA ASP A 87 19.96 -4.94 -22.13
C ASP A 87 21.37 -4.35 -22.10
N TYR A 88 21.70 -3.63 -21.03
CA TYR A 88 23.03 -3.06 -20.85
C TYR A 88 24.09 -4.15 -20.76
N LEU A 89 23.88 -5.20 -19.97
CA LEU A 89 24.79 -6.36 -19.92
C LEU A 89 25.01 -6.94 -21.32
N LEU A 90 23.96 -7.13 -22.10
CA LEU A 90 24.04 -7.71 -23.45
C LEU A 90 24.69 -6.79 -24.49
N SER A 91 24.80 -5.49 -24.20
CA SER A 91 25.54 -4.55 -25.05
C SER A 91 27.07 -4.65 -24.89
N ARG A 92 27.55 -5.32 -23.82
CA ARG A 92 28.97 -5.46 -23.50
C ARG A 92 29.60 -6.59 -24.31
N SER A 93 30.72 -6.32 -24.97
CA SER A 93 31.47 -7.31 -25.77
C SER A 93 31.95 -8.53 -24.98
N GLU A 94 32.18 -8.35 -23.68
CA GLU A 94 32.65 -9.38 -22.76
C GLU A 94 31.54 -10.28 -22.19
N VAL A 95 30.27 -10.01 -22.52
CA VAL A 95 29.12 -10.78 -22.02
C VAL A 95 28.65 -11.76 -23.08
N ASP A 96 28.65 -13.06 -22.75
CA ASP A 96 28.03 -14.08 -23.58
C ASP A 96 26.49 -14.03 -23.41
N PRO A 97 25.72 -13.72 -24.47
CA PRO A 97 24.26 -13.62 -24.42
C PRO A 97 23.57 -14.96 -24.08
N MET A 98 24.25 -16.09 -24.24
CA MET A 98 23.73 -17.42 -23.92
C MET A 98 23.95 -17.82 -22.46
N ARG A 99 24.63 -17.00 -21.65
CA ARG A 99 25.07 -17.34 -20.29
C ARG A 99 24.72 -16.25 -19.27
N ILE A 100 23.47 -15.77 -19.31
CA ILE A 100 22.99 -14.74 -18.37
C ILE A 100 22.27 -15.39 -17.20
N GLY A 101 22.64 -15.02 -15.97
CA GLY A 101 21.89 -15.39 -14.76
C GLY A 101 21.54 -14.17 -13.91
N ALA A 102 20.59 -14.37 -12.99
CA ALA A 102 20.15 -13.37 -12.02
C ALA A 102 20.13 -13.94 -10.60
N ALA A 103 20.52 -13.13 -9.62
CA ALA A 103 20.46 -13.47 -8.20
C ALA A 103 20.13 -12.25 -7.34
N GLY A 104 19.51 -12.47 -6.20
CA GLY A 104 19.19 -11.42 -5.23
C GLY A 104 18.54 -11.95 -3.97
N CYS A 105 18.57 -11.15 -2.90
CA CYS A 105 18.03 -11.49 -1.58
C CYS A 105 16.95 -10.49 -1.17
N SER A 106 15.91 -10.92 -0.45
CA SER A 106 14.84 -10.03 0.04
C SER A 106 14.12 -9.28 -1.09
N GLY A 107 14.10 -7.94 -1.09
CA GLY A 107 13.72 -7.10 -2.25
C GLY A 107 14.31 -7.56 -3.58
N GLY A 108 15.60 -7.86 -3.57
CA GLY A 108 16.29 -8.40 -4.73
C GLY A 108 15.86 -9.82 -5.08
N GLY A 109 15.45 -10.61 -4.09
CA GLY A 109 14.89 -11.95 -4.27
C GLY A 109 13.51 -11.89 -4.95
N ALA A 110 12.67 -10.94 -4.57
CA ALA A 110 11.39 -10.67 -5.23
C ALA A 110 11.59 -10.26 -6.68
N LEU A 111 12.44 -9.26 -6.92
CA LEU A 111 12.74 -8.81 -8.27
C LEU A 111 13.38 -9.91 -9.13
N THR A 112 14.27 -10.72 -8.55
CA THR A 112 14.85 -11.91 -9.21
C THR A 112 13.78 -12.93 -9.60
N THR A 113 12.78 -13.13 -8.74
CA THR A 113 11.64 -14.01 -9.02
C THR A 113 10.83 -13.50 -10.20
N PHE A 114 10.46 -12.22 -10.21
CA PHE A 114 9.68 -11.65 -11.31
C PHE A 114 10.45 -11.64 -12.64
N ILE A 115 11.71 -11.22 -12.63
CA ILE A 115 12.48 -11.15 -13.88
C ILE A 115 12.81 -12.54 -14.43
N GLY A 116 13.04 -13.54 -13.55
CA GLY A 116 13.23 -14.93 -13.95
C GLY A 116 12.04 -15.50 -14.71
N ALA A 117 10.82 -15.10 -14.31
CA ALA A 117 9.59 -15.48 -14.99
C ALA A 117 9.35 -14.73 -16.31
N LEU A 118 9.72 -13.43 -16.35
CA LEU A 118 9.29 -12.49 -17.39
C LEU A 118 10.35 -12.15 -18.45
N ASP A 119 11.57 -12.68 -18.34
CA ASP A 119 12.66 -12.43 -19.27
C ASP A 119 13.42 -13.71 -19.64
N SER A 120 13.08 -14.27 -20.81
CA SER A 120 13.60 -15.54 -21.32
C SER A 120 15.11 -15.53 -21.65
N ARG A 121 15.77 -14.38 -21.53
CA ARG A 121 17.22 -14.26 -21.71
C ARG A 121 17.98 -14.82 -20.52
N LEU A 122 17.35 -14.91 -19.35
CA LEU A 122 17.93 -15.54 -18.16
C LEU A 122 17.97 -17.07 -18.32
N LYS A 123 19.12 -17.64 -17.94
CA LYS A 123 19.47 -19.07 -18.07
C LYS A 123 19.79 -19.72 -16.72
N ALA A 124 19.81 -18.95 -15.64
CA ALA A 124 19.83 -19.42 -14.27
C ALA A 124 19.30 -18.32 -13.33
N VAL A 125 18.41 -18.67 -12.41
CA VAL A 125 17.69 -17.72 -11.55
C VAL A 125 17.81 -18.16 -10.09
N ILE A 126 18.22 -17.24 -9.21
CA ILE A 126 18.58 -17.58 -7.82
C ILE A 126 17.98 -16.56 -6.85
N PRO A 127 16.66 -16.63 -6.58
CA PRO A 127 16.02 -15.77 -5.60
C PRO A 127 16.24 -16.33 -4.18
N ALA A 128 16.61 -15.44 -3.26
CA ALA A 128 16.82 -15.77 -1.84
C ALA A 128 15.89 -14.95 -0.93
N CYS A 129 15.44 -15.56 0.17
CA CYS A 129 14.83 -14.86 1.31
C CYS A 129 13.64 -13.95 0.93
N PHE A 130 12.81 -14.44 0.01
CA PHE A 130 11.53 -13.88 -0.41
C PHE A 130 10.59 -15.00 -0.88
N PRO A 131 10.99 -15.90 -1.81
CA PRO A 131 10.06 -16.86 -2.41
C PRO A 131 9.35 -17.69 -1.36
N ASN A 132 8.05 -17.48 -1.21
CA ASN A 132 7.23 -18.11 -0.19
C ASN A 132 5.81 -18.29 -0.72
N SER A 133 5.14 -19.36 -0.30
CA SER A 133 3.70 -19.47 -0.54
C SER A 133 2.93 -18.50 0.34
N PHE A 134 1.96 -17.82 -0.27
CA PHE A 134 1.02 -16.95 0.44
C PHE A 134 0.13 -17.71 1.43
N ARG A 135 0.08 -19.05 1.39
CA ARG A 135 -0.56 -19.86 2.45
C ARG A 135 0.01 -19.62 3.84
N LEU A 136 1.31 -19.32 3.94
CA LEU A 136 1.96 -18.95 5.21
C LEU A 136 2.29 -17.47 5.27
N LEU A 137 2.64 -16.86 4.14
CA LEU A 137 3.06 -15.45 4.09
C LEU A 137 1.90 -14.50 4.44
N PHE A 138 0.66 -14.81 4.02
CA PHE A 138 -0.49 -13.90 4.19
C PHE A 138 -0.78 -13.53 5.66
N THR A 139 -0.55 -14.48 6.59
CA THR A 139 -0.69 -14.25 8.03
C THR A 139 0.63 -13.91 8.72
N GLY A 140 1.76 -13.94 7.99
CA GLY A 140 3.12 -13.83 8.51
C GLY A 140 3.78 -12.50 8.14
N ALA A 141 5.04 -12.58 7.72
CA ALA A 141 5.80 -11.44 7.21
C ALA A 141 5.13 -10.82 5.98
N ASP A 142 5.32 -9.52 5.78
CA ASP A 142 4.67 -8.84 4.66
C ASP A 142 5.62 -8.47 3.52
N PRO A 143 5.31 -8.90 2.29
CA PRO A 143 5.99 -8.40 1.11
C PRO A 143 5.57 -6.94 0.84
N HIS A 144 6.55 -6.04 0.75
CA HIS A 144 6.31 -4.61 0.52
C HIS A 144 5.73 -4.31 -0.88
N SER A 145 5.39 -3.05 -1.15
CA SER A 145 4.64 -2.64 -2.36
C SER A 145 5.24 -3.07 -3.70
N GLU A 146 6.56 -3.17 -3.82
CA GLU A 146 7.22 -3.63 -5.04
C GLU A 146 7.30 -5.15 -5.16
N MET A 147 7.03 -5.87 -4.07
CA MET A 147 7.00 -7.33 -4.01
C MET A 147 5.60 -7.91 -4.23
N THR A 148 4.58 -7.07 -4.35
CA THR A 148 3.18 -7.48 -4.39
C THR A 148 2.48 -6.92 -5.62
N LEU A 149 1.80 -7.82 -6.33
CA LEU A 149 0.95 -7.45 -7.45
C LEU A 149 -0.50 -7.31 -6.99
N PRO A 150 -1.19 -6.23 -7.37
CA PRO A 150 -2.60 -6.04 -7.02
C PRO A 150 -3.46 -7.23 -7.46
N GLY A 151 -4.30 -7.74 -6.55
CA GLY A 151 -5.25 -8.82 -6.82
C GLY A 151 -4.66 -10.18 -7.25
N HIS A 152 -3.34 -10.40 -7.14
CA HIS A 152 -2.74 -11.64 -7.68
C HIS A 152 -3.27 -12.92 -7.02
N LEU A 153 -3.51 -12.90 -5.70
CA LEU A 153 -4.13 -14.04 -5.00
C LEU A 153 -5.60 -14.22 -5.42
N ALA A 154 -6.31 -13.12 -5.66
CA ALA A 154 -7.71 -13.13 -6.08
C ALA A 154 -7.91 -13.81 -7.45
N ILE A 155 -6.91 -13.73 -8.34
CA ILE A 155 -6.91 -14.41 -9.65
C ILE A 155 -6.28 -15.81 -9.60
N GLY A 156 -5.89 -16.28 -8.41
CA GLY A 156 -5.40 -17.64 -8.19
C GLY A 156 -3.90 -17.84 -8.41
N LEU A 157 -3.11 -16.77 -8.50
CA LEU A 157 -1.65 -16.86 -8.59
C LEU A 157 -1.02 -16.78 -7.19
N ASP A 158 0.08 -17.50 -6.97
CA ASP A 158 0.99 -17.47 -5.83
C ASP A 158 2.45 -17.30 -6.37
N THR A 159 3.45 -17.27 -5.49
CA THR A 159 4.84 -17.08 -5.87
C THR A 159 5.39 -18.24 -6.73
N ALA A 160 4.81 -19.44 -6.63
CA ALA A 160 5.20 -20.61 -7.42
C ALA A 160 4.97 -20.42 -8.92
N ASP A 161 3.86 -19.77 -9.30
CA ASP A 161 3.47 -19.57 -10.70
C ASP A 161 4.54 -18.84 -11.52
N PHE A 162 5.32 -17.95 -10.90
CA PHE A 162 6.44 -17.27 -11.56
C PHE A 162 7.57 -18.25 -11.95
N VAL A 163 7.87 -19.22 -11.10
CA VAL A 163 8.88 -20.25 -11.40
C VAL A 163 8.36 -21.21 -12.46
N GLU A 164 7.08 -21.56 -12.38
CA GLU A 164 6.39 -22.46 -13.31
C GLU A 164 6.33 -21.86 -14.73
N LEU A 165 6.07 -20.55 -14.84
CA LEU A 165 6.02 -19.84 -16.12
C LEU A 165 7.32 -19.96 -16.95
N SER A 166 8.46 -20.07 -16.28
CA SER A 166 9.77 -20.16 -16.94
C SER A 166 10.34 -21.58 -17.00
N ALA A 167 9.60 -22.60 -16.53
CA ALA A 167 10.05 -23.98 -16.60
C ALA A 167 10.42 -24.37 -18.04
N PRO A 168 11.57 -25.05 -18.30
CA PRO A 168 12.50 -25.67 -17.34
C PRO A 168 13.77 -24.85 -17.06
N THR A 169 13.71 -23.52 -17.05
CA THR A 169 14.87 -22.66 -16.71
C THR A 169 15.50 -23.11 -15.37
N PRO A 170 16.82 -23.10 -15.20
CA PRO A 170 17.42 -23.47 -13.91
C PRO A 170 17.11 -22.51 -12.74
N TRP A 171 16.47 -22.99 -11.66
CA TRP A 171 16.18 -22.22 -10.44
C TRP A 171 16.83 -22.79 -9.18
N LEU A 172 17.47 -21.94 -8.38
CA LEU A 172 17.89 -22.26 -7.02
C LEU A 172 17.10 -21.39 -6.04
N ILE A 173 16.12 -21.98 -5.36
CA ILE A 173 15.30 -21.30 -4.36
C ILE A 173 16.05 -21.32 -3.02
N GLN A 174 16.36 -20.15 -2.47
CA GLN A 174 17.11 -20.05 -1.21
C GLN A 174 16.28 -19.44 -0.07
N ALA A 175 16.44 -19.99 1.13
CA ALA A 175 15.94 -19.44 2.39
C ALA A 175 17.04 -19.52 3.48
N THR A 176 16.80 -18.93 4.65
CA THR A 176 17.66 -19.11 5.84
C THR A 176 16.86 -19.54 7.08
N GLU A 177 17.49 -20.31 7.97
CA GLU A 177 16.83 -21.00 9.10
C GLU A 177 16.00 -20.10 10.02
N GLN A 178 16.42 -18.85 10.22
CA GLN A 178 15.83 -17.91 11.17
C GLN A 178 15.17 -16.71 10.45
N ASP A 179 14.88 -16.86 9.16
CA ASP A 179 14.24 -15.82 8.38
C ASP A 179 12.77 -15.62 8.75
N TYR A 180 12.31 -14.38 8.69
CA TYR A 180 10.89 -14.03 8.76
C TYR A 180 10.15 -14.42 7.46
N PHE A 181 10.86 -14.51 6.33
CA PHE A 181 10.44 -15.26 5.14
C PHE A 181 10.74 -16.76 5.33
N THR A 182 9.85 -17.43 6.05
CA THR A 182 10.17 -18.72 6.68
C THR A 182 10.52 -19.86 5.69
N PRO A 183 11.52 -20.71 5.98
CA PRO A 183 11.83 -21.88 5.14
C PRO A 183 10.67 -22.84 4.85
N PRO A 184 9.70 -23.07 5.77
CA PRO A 184 8.50 -23.85 5.46
C PRO A 184 7.67 -23.26 4.32
N GLY A 185 7.48 -21.93 4.27
CA GLY A 185 6.73 -21.28 3.20
C GLY A 185 7.45 -21.36 1.85
N ALA A 186 8.77 -21.20 1.84
CA ALA A 186 9.60 -21.40 0.65
C ALA A 186 9.58 -22.84 0.14
N ARG A 187 9.60 -23.82 1.06
CA ARG A 187 9.52 -25.25 0.71
C ARG A 187 8.20 -25.60 0.01
N MET A 188 7.07 -25.07 0.48
CA MET A 188 5.76 -25.30 -0.15
C MET A 188 5.77 -24.84 -1.61
N MET A 189 6.28 -23.63 -1.85
CA MET A 189 6.40 -23.05 -3.20
C MET A 189 7.37 -23.85 -4.09
N TYR A 190 8.52 -24.28 -3.56
CA TYR A 190 9.46 -25.14 -4.30
C TYR A 190 8.85 -26.50 -4.68
N GLU A 191 8.17 -27.16 -3.74
CA GLU A 191 7.55 -28.46 -4.00
C GLU A 191 6.41 -28.37 -5.02
N GLU A 192 5.74 -27.21 -5.10
CA GLU A 192 4.81 -26.87 -6.17
C GLU A 192 5.50 -26.81 -7.53
N ALA A 193 6.45 -25.90 -7.67
CA ALA A 193 7.19 -25.70 -8.91
C ALA A 193 7.90 -26.98 -9.38
N ARG A 194 8.48 -27.76 -8.47
CA ARG A 194 9.17 -29.03 -8.80
C ARG A 194 8.25 -30.04 -9.49
N ARG A 195 6.94 -30.06 -9.19
CA ARG A 195 5.98 -30.95 -9.88
C ARG A 195 5.87 -30.60 -11.36
N TRP A 196 5.92 -29.31 -11.71
CA TRP A 196 5.97 -28.88 -13.10
C TRP A 196 7.27 -29.29 -13.78
N TYR A 197 8.41 -29.12 -13.12
CA TYR A 197 9.71 -29.52 -13.66
C TYR A 197 9.77 -31.02 -13.96
N ARG A 198 9.07 -31.87 -13.18
CA ARG A 198 8.90 -33.29 -13.48
C ARG A 198 8.21 -33.56 -14.82
N LEU A 199 7.22 -32.75 -15.20
CA LEU A 199 6.53 -32.91 -16.48
C LEU A 199 7.47 -32.69 -17.67
N TYR A 200 8.48 -31.84 -17.50
CA TYR A 200 9.53 -31.59 -18.49
C TYR A 200 10.71 -32.56 -18.40
N GLY A 201 10.71 -33.50 -17.44
CA GLY A 201 11.89 -34.33 -17.15
C GLY A 201 13.10 -33.53 -16.67
N ALA A 202 12.87 -32.37 -16.06
CA ALA A 202 13.89 -31.38 -15.71
C ALA A 202 13.99 -31.12 -14.20
N GLU A 203 13.64 -32.08 -13.34
CA GLU A 203 13.72 -31.90 -11.87
C GLU A 203 15.11 -31.52 -11.38
N ASP A 204 16.17 -31.88 -12.13
CA ASP A 204 17.55 -31.50 -11.85
C ASP A 204 17.85 -30.01 -12.04
N SER A 205 16.97 -29.28 -12.74
CA SER A 205 17.03 -27.84 -13.00
C SER A 205 16.32 -27.01 -11.93
N ILE A 206 15.84 -27.60 -10.84
CA ILE A 206 15.30 -26.84 -9.70
C ILE A 206 15.82 -27.41 -8.38
N GLU A 207 16.34 -26.55 -7.51
CA GLU A 207 16.88 -26.95 -6.20
C GLU A 207 16.38 -26.02 -5.09
N PHE A 208 16.21 -26.57 -3.89
CA PHE A 208 15.90 -25.81 -2.68
C PHE A 208 17.03 -25.91 -1.67
N PHE A 209 17.52 -24.75 -1.23
CA PHE A 209 18.63 -24.64 -0.28
C PHE A 209 18.23 -23.78 0.92
N VAL A 210 18.54 -24.26 2.12
CA VAL A 210 18.37 -23.50 3.37
C VAL A 210 19.75 -23.23 3.98
N GLY A 211 20.13 -21.97 4.03
CA GLY A 211 21.38 -21.52 4.66
C GLY A 211 21.23 -21.26 6.17
N PRO A 212 22.34 -21.21 6.92
CA PRO A 212 22.30 -20.98 8.36
C PRO A 212 22.03 -19.52 8.72
N GLY A 213 21.45 -19.28 9.89
CA GLY A 213 21.35 -17.95 10.49
C GLY A 213 20.13 -17.13 10.04
N PRO A 214 20.17 -15.79 10.24
CA PRO A 214 19.04 -14.90 10.01
C PRO A 214 18.88 -14.55 8.53
N HIS A 215 17.91 -13.68 8.24
CA HIS A 215 17.66 -13.11 6.92
C HIS A 215 18.94 -12.58 6.25
N GLY A 216 19.29 -13.09 5.07
CA GLY A 216 20.44 -12.63 4.30
C GLY A 216 21.13 -13.72 3.47
N THR A 217 22.38 -13.45 3.06
CA THR A 217 23.21 -14.33 2.21
C THR A 217 24.48 -14.80 2.94
N PRO A 218 24.35 -15.69 3.94
CA PRO A 218 25.50 -16.25 4.64
C PRO A 218 26.41 -17.02 3.67
N ARG A 219 27.67 -17.26 4.07
CA ARG A 219 28.68 -17.89 3.21
C ARG A 219 28.18 -19.17 2.51
N PRO A 220 27.53 -20.13 3.19
CA PRO A 220 27.00 -21.32 2.51
C PRO A 220 25.98 -21.00 1.41
N SER A 221 25.12 -19.99 1.62
CA SER A 221 24.19 -19.54 0.58
C SER A 221 24.93 -18.95 -0.63
N ARG A 222 25.98 -18.15 -0.41
CA ARG A 222 26.79 -17.58 -1.51
C ARG A 222 27.55 -18.65 -2.28
N GLU A 223 28.13 -19.63 -1.60
CA GLU A 223 28.80 -20.76 -2.26
C GLU A 223 27.80 -21.61 -3.08
N ALA A 224 26.56 -21.77 -2.61
CA ALA A 224 25.49 -22.39 -3.39
C ALA A 224 25.14 -21.58 -4.65
N VAL A 225 25.12 -20.24 -4.58
CA VAL A 225 24.98 -19.36 -5.77
C VAL A 225 26.09 -19.66 -6.78
N TYR A 226 27.36 -19.62 -6.35
CA TYR A 226 28.49 -19.84 -7.25
C TYR A 226 28.46 -21.23 -7.88
N LYS A 227 28.13 -22.25 -7.09
CA LYS A 227 28.03 -23.65 -7.54
C LYS A 227 26.94 -23.82 -8.60
N TRP A 228 25.75 -23.24 -8.37
CA TRP A 228 24.63 -23.31 -9.30
C TRP A 228 24.95 -22.64 -10.64
N LEU A 229 25.52 -21.42 -10.58
CA LEU A 229 25.92 -20.70 -11.79
C LEU A 229 27.05 -21.41 -12.53
N THR A 230 28.00 -22.01 -11.82
CA THR A 230 29.08 -22.79 -12.44
C THR A 230 28.51 -24.00 -13.19
N ARG A 231 27.54 -24.71 -12.60
CA ARG A 231 26.85 -25.82 -13.23
C ARG A 231 26.16 -25.41 -14.54
N TRP A 232 25.35 -24.35 -14.50
CA TRP A 232 24.44 -24.03 -15.60
C TRP A 232 25.01 -23.07 -16.65
N LEU A 233 25.97 -22.22 -16.28
CA LEU A 233 26.52 -21.18 -17.15
C LEU A 233 28.00 -21.40 -17.49
N LYS A 234 28.68 -22.35 -16.85
CA LYS A 234 30.10 -22.67 -17.09
C LYS A 234 30.37 -24.16 -17.25
N ASP A 235 29.36 -24.93 -17.67
CA ASP A 235 29.52 -26.36 -17.98
C ASP A 235 30.07 -27.19 -16.80
N GLY A 236 29.80 -26.74 -15.57
CA GLY A 236 30.29 -27.37 -14.33
C GLY A 236 31.76 -27.11 -13.99
N GLN A 237 32.45 -26.21 -14.71
CA GLN A 237 33.89 -25.97 -14.56
C GLN A 237 34.19 -24.66 -13.80
N GLY A 238 34.88 -24.79 -12.68
CA GLY A 238 35.41 -23.67 -11.91
C GLY A 238 35.32 -23.84 -10.39
N ASP A 239 36.05 -23.00 -9.67
CA ASP A 239 35.96 -22.92 -8.21
C ASP A 239 34.70 -22.16 -7.77
N PHE A 240 33.99 -22.72 -6.79
CA PHE A 240 32.78 -22.14 -6.20
C PHE A 240 32.93 -21.79 -4.71
N TYR A 241 34.13 -21.83 -4.14
CA TYR A 241 34.34 -21.41 -2.75
C TYR A 241 34.42 -19.90 -2.63
N ASP A 242 33.84 -19.37 -1.55
CA ASP A 242 33.85 -17.95 -1.24
C ASP A 242 35.23 -17.56 -0.72
N VAL A 243 35.81 -16.49 -1.28
CA VAL A 243 37.12 -15.97 -0.89
C VAL A 243 37.00 -14.54 -0.34
N PRO A 244 37.91 -14.11 0.55
CA PRO A 244 37.97 -12.72 0.98
C PRO A 244 38.16 -11.78 -0.22
N VAL A 245 37.40 -10.69 -0.24
CA VAL A 245 37.45 -9.66 -1.27
C VAL A 245 37.55 -8.28 -0.65
N ARG A 246 38.10 -7.31 -1.40
CA ARG A 246 38.04 -5.90 -1.01
C ARG A 246 36.61 -5.40 -1.21
N LEU A 247 36.04 -4.81 -0.17
CA LEU A 247 34.81 -4.04 -0.26
C LEU A 247 35.14 -2.56 -0.44
N TYR A 248 34.29 -1.86 -1.17
CA TYR A 248 34.35 -0.42 -1.31
C TYR A 248 33.31 0.21 -0.39
N SER A 249 33.64 1.38 0.14
CA SER A 249 32.66 2.21 0.83
C SER A 249 31.57 2.65 -0.14
N ASN A 250 30.37 2.96 0.37
CA ASN A 250 29.30 3.49 -0.48
C ASN A 250 29.73 4.75 -1.23
N GLN A 251 30.57 5.59 -0.60
CA GLN A 251 31.10 6.80 -1.21
C GLN A 251 31.98 6.52 -2.43
N GLU A 252 32.79 5.46 -2.38
CA GLU A 252 33.61 5.02 -3.53
C GLU A 252 32.76 4.45 -4.68
N LEU A 253 31.51 4.06 -4.42
CA LEU A 253 30.58 3.50 -5.40
C LEU A 253 29.57 4.52 -5.98
N LEU A 254 29.59 5.77 -5.50
CA LEU A 254 28.76 6.83 -6.06
C LEU A 254 29.22 7.17 -7.48
N VAL A 255 28.26 7.35 -8.37
CA VAL A 255 28.50 7.67 -9.79
C VAL A 255 28.10 9.11 -10.10
N THR A 256 27.10 9.64 -9.41
CA THR A 256 26.68 11.04 -9.53
C THR A 256 27.55 11.94 -8.68
N LYS A 257 27.65 13.22 -9.06
CA LYS A 257 28.51 14.17 -8.35
C LYS A 257 28.08 14.39 -6.90
N THR A 258 26.79 14.29 -6.63
CA THR A 258 26.18 14.61 -5.33
C THR A 258 25.72 13.38 -4.56
N GLY A 259 25.87 12.18 -5.13
CA GLY A 259 25.30 10.94 -4.62
C GLY A 259 23.80 10.82 -4.81
N ARG A 260 23.20 11.63 -5.70
CA ARG A 260 21.76 11.66 -5.96
C ARG A 260 21.49 11.82 -7.46
N VAL A 261 20.72 10.88 -8.00
CA VAL A 261 20.24 10.91 -9.38
C VAL A 261 19.33 12.10 -9.62
N GLU A 262 18.56 12.55 -8.62
CA GLU A 262 17.65 13.70 -8.80
C GLU A 262 18.36 15.02 -9.15
N ASP A 263 19.65 15.15 -8.83
CA ASP A 263 20.45 16.34 -9.14
C ASP A 263 21.02 16.32 -10.58
N GLU A 264 20.96 15.17 -11.25
CA GLU A 264 21.48 15.01 -12.61
C GLU A 264 20.50 15.64 -13.65
N PRO A 265 21.01 16.34 -14.69
CA PRO A 265 20.16 16.99 -15.68
C PRO A 265 19.23 16.01 -16.41
N GLY A 266 17.93 16.34 -16.45
CA GLY A 266 16.91 15.52 -17.12
C GLY A 266 16.39 14.35 -16.29
N SER A 267 16.86 14.19 -15.06
CA SER A 267 16.32 13.19 -14.12
C SER A 267 14.85 13.43 -13.80
N ARG A 268 14.14 12.33 -13.57
CA ARG A 268 12.72 12.32 -13.20
C ARG A 268 12.50 11.37 -12.04
N LYS A 269 11.59 11.74 -11.14
CA LYS A 269 11.16 10.90 -10.02
C LYS A 269 10.07 9.93 -10.43
N VAL A 270 9.93 8.83 -9.69
CA VAL A 270 8.97 7.76 -10.02
C VAL A 270 7.53 8.28 -10.08
N TYR A 271 7.14 9.19 -9.19
CA TYR A 271 5.79 9.77 -9.17
C TYR A 271 5.46 10.52 -10.48
N GLN A 272 6.46 11.15 -11.12
CA GLN A 272 6.26 11.83 -12.40
C GLN A 272 6.03 10.82 -13.52
N LEU A 273 6.68 9.66 -13.47
CA LEU A 273 6.45 8.58 -14.45
C LEU A 273 5.08 7.93 -14.26
N ILE A 274 4.62 7.79 -13.01
CA ILE A 274 3.26 7.34 -12.69
C ILE A 274 2.24 8.34 -13.22
N LEU A 275 2.45 9.64 -12.98
CA LEU A 275 1.56 10.70 -13.44
C LEU A 275 1.43 10.73 -14.97
N ASP A 276 2.54 10.66 -15.72
CA ASP A 276 2.51 10.60 -17.18
C ASP A 276 1.73 9.37 -17.68
N SER A 277 1.99 8.20 -17.08
CA SER A 277 1.32 6.95 -17.44
C SER A 277 -0.18 7.02 -17.19
N LEU A 278 -0.58 7.61 -16.05
CA LEU A 278 -1.98 7.88 -15.74
C LEU A 278 -2.58 8.83 -16.77
N GLN A 279 -1.96 9.99 -17.03
CA GLN A 279 -2.48 11.00 -17.95
C GLN A 279 -2.69 10.44 -19.37
N ALA A 280 -1.82 9.53 -19.82
CA ALA A 280 -1.96 8.86 -21.12
C ALA A 280 -3.16 7.89 -21.18
N LYS A 281 -3.59 7.33 -20.04
CA LYS A 281 -4.67 6.33 -19.94
C LYS A 281 -5.99 6.90 -19.41
N ARG A 282 -5.95 8.07 -18.76
CA ARG A 282 -7.08 8.64 -18.03
C ARG A 282 -8.21 8.96 -19.01
N SER A 283 -9.42 8.55 -18.64
CA SER A 283 -10.64 8.83 -19.39
C SER A 283 -11.77 9.08 -18.40
N ALA A 284 -12.44 10.23 -18.49
CA ALA A 284 -13.49 10.60 -17.56
C ALA A 284 -14.61 9.55 -17.55
N GLY A 285 -14.88 8.96 -16.39
CA GLY A 285 -15.99 8.05 -16.19
C GLY A 285 -17.29 8.80 -15.88
N THR A 286 -18.42 8.18 -16.18
CA THR A 286 -19.76 8.74 -15.92
C THR A 286 -20.21 8.46 -14.48
N GLY A 287 -21.19 9.22 -13.98
CA GLY A 287 -21.80 8.95 -12.67
C GLY A 287 -22.50 7.58 -12.61
N ARG A 288 -23.01 7.08 -13.73
CA ARG A 288 -23.62 5.73 -13.82
C ARG A 288 -22.57 4.63 -13.61
N GLU A 289 -21.41 4.78 -14.24
CA GLU A 289 -20.29 3.85 -14.08
C GLU A 289 -19.72 3.94 -12.66
N LEU A 290 -19.57 5.15 -12.10
CA LEU A 290 -19.15 5.33 -10.71
C LEU A 290 -20.10 4.61 -9.74
N ALA A 291 -21.42 4.77 -9.90
CA ALA A 291 -22.39 4.06 -9.07
C ALA A 291 -22.32 2.53 -9.23
N ALA A 292 -21.99 2.04 -10.43
CA ALA A 292 -21.75 0.62 -10.67
C ALA A 292 -20.47 0.14 -9.99
N GLU A 293 -19.42 0.96 -9.99
CA GLU A 293 -18.17 0.67 -9.31
C GLU A 293 -18.34 0.60 -7.79
N LEU A 294 -19.05 1.55 -7.18
CA LEU A 294 -19.35 1.50 -5.74
C LEU A 294 -20.11 0.22 -5.35
N ARG A 295 -21.00 -0.28 -6.22
CA ARG A 295 -21.65 -1.60 -6.05
C ARG A 295 -20.68 -2.76 -6.22
N ARG A 296 -19.81 -2.73 -7.24
CA ARG A 296 -18.80 -3.76 -7.48
C ARG A 296 -17.83 -3.88 -6.30
N LEU A 297 -17.48 -2.75 -5.69
CA LEU A 297 -16.65 -2.67 -4.49
C LEU A 297 -17.36 -3.18 -3.22
N GLY A 298 -18.67 -3.48 -3.29
CA GLY A 298 -19.45 -3.99 -2.17
C GLY A 298 -19.70 -2.94 -1.09
N ILE A 299 -19.81 -1.66 -1.45
CA ILE A 299 -20.09 -0.58 -0.48
C ILE A 299 -21.54 -0.61 0.02
N PRO A 300 -22.58 -0.71 -0.84
CA PRO A 300 -23.96 -0.72 -0.36
C PRO A 300 -24.27 -1.93 0.53
N THR A 301 -25.12 -1.72 1.54
CA THR A 301 -25.63 -2.76 2.44
C THR A 301 -27.01 -3.25 1.99
N ASP A 302 -27.51 -4.30 2.65
CA ASP A 302 -28.87 -4.80 2.45
C ASP A 302 -29.94 -4.07 3.30
N GLY A 303 -29.52 -3.11 4.13
CA GLY A 303 -30.39 -2.37 5.03
C GLY A 303 -30.80 -3.13 6.30
N SER A 304 -30.30 -4.35 6.52
CA SER A 304 -30.68 -5.17 7.67
C SER A 304 -30.16 -4.59 8.99
N ALA A 305 -30.93 -4.74 10.07
CA ALA A 305 -30.49 -4.29 11.39
C ALA A 305 -29.27 -5.12 11.86
N PRO A 306 -28.12 -4.48 12.20
CA PRO A 306 -26.99 -5.22 12.76
C PRO A 306 -27.30 -5.77 14.15
N ARG A 307 -26.61 -6.85 14.53
CA ARG A 307 -26.60 -7.33 15.91
C ARG A 307 -25.80 -6.35 16.75
N VAL A 308 -26.36 -5.90 17.87
CA VAL A 308 -25.74 -4.92 18.76
C VAL A 308 -25.56 -5.51 20.15
N LYS A 309 -24.38 -5.29 20.72
CA LYS A 309 -24.04 -5.57 22.10
C LYS A 309 -23.77 -4.26 22.82
N VAL A 310 -24.47 -4.02 23.93
CA VAL A 310 -24.17 -2.89 24.82
C VAL A 310 -23.09 -3.34 25.80
N LEU A 311 -21.96 -2.64 25.81
CA LEU A 311 -20.83 -2.90 26.70
C LEU A 311 -20.92 -2.05 27.97
N GLU A 312 -21.21 -0.77 27.81
CA GLU A 312 -21.38 0.17 28.90
C GLU A 312 -22.58 1.08 28.63
N GLU A 313 -23.24 1.51 29.69
CA GLU A 313 -24.34 2.47 29.63
C GLU A 313 -24.27 3.40 30.85
N ALA A 314 -24.39 4.70 30.61
CA ALA A 314 -24.48 5.71 31.65
C ALA A 314 -25.40 6.85 31.20
N THR A 315 -26.12 7.46 32.14
CA THR A 315 -26.79 8.75 31.89
C THR A 315 -25.81 9.87 32.22
N ARG A 316 -25.53 10.74 31.25
CA ARG A 316 -24.60 11.88 31.42
C ARG A 316 -25.20 13.09 30.72
N ASP A 317 -25.10 14.26 31.35
CA ASP A 317 -25.34 15.54 30.66
C ASP A 317 -26.71 15.67 29.94
N GLY A 318 -27.75 14.96 30.42
CA GLY A 318 -29.10 14.98 29.84
C GLY A 318 -29.35 14.02 28.68
N PHE A 319 -28.43 13.09 28.40
CA PHE A 319 -28.59 12.01 27.42
C PHE A 319 -28.08 10.67 27.99
N LEU A 320 -28.45 9.59 27.32
CA LEU A 320 -27.92 8.26 27.54
C LEU A 320 -26.65 8.09 26.68
N ASP A 321 -25.56 7.70 27.32
CA ASP A 321 -24.26 7.43 26.71
C ASP A 321 -24.01 5.92 26.76
N ARG A 322 -23.95 5.28 25.59
CA ARG A 322 -23.72 3.84 25.44
C ARG A 322 -22.43 3.57 24.68
N HIS A 323 -21.57 2.72 25.24
CA HIS A 323 -20.54 2.05 24.44
C HIS A 323 -21.16 0.76 23.90
N ILE A 324 -21.19 0.65 22.58
CA ILE A 324 -21.75 -0.50 21.88
C ILE A 324 -20.72 -1.13 20.94
N GLN A 325 -20.90 -2.41 20.68
CA GLN A 325 -20.31 -3.11 19.53
C GLN A 325 -21.42 -3.59 18.63
N PHE A 326 -21.23 -3.49 17.31
CA PHE A 326 -22.16 -4.07 16.36
C PHE A 326 -21.46 -4.78 15.21
N GLU A 327 -22.08 -5.84 14.73
CA GLU A 327 -21.52 -6.66 13.66
C GLU A 327 -21.74 -5.99 12.30
N SER A 328 -20.63 -5.60 11.66
CA SER A 328 -20.64 -5.02 10.32
C SER A 328 -20.76 -6.11 9.25
N GLU A 329 -19.90 -7.11 9.34
CA GLU A 329 -19.90 -8.33 8.52
C GLU A 329 -19.67 -9.54 9.44
N PRO A 330 -19.99 -10.78 9.00
CA PRO A 330 -19.73 -11.97 9.81
C PRO A 330 -18.30 -12.02 10.36
N GLY A 331 -18.16 -11.92 11.69
CA GLY A 331 -16.86 -11.92 12.38
C GLY A 331 -16.11 -10.58 12.41
N ILE A 332 -16.70 -9.50 11.88
CA ILE A 332 -16.16 -8.13 11.96
C ILE A 332 -17.08 -7.27 12.82
N GLU A 333 -16.63 -7.00 14.05
CA GLU A 333 -17.31 -6.14 15.02
C GLU A 333 -16.76 -4.70 14.94
N ILE A 334 -17.66 -3.73 15.03
CA ILE A 334 -17.34 -2.30 15.03
C ILE A 334 -17.68 -1.71 16.39
N ASP A 335 -16.68 -1.07 17.00
CA ASP A 335 -16.84 -0.29 18.22
C ASP A 335 -17.45 1.08 17.93
N ALA A 336 -18.45 1.46 18.73
CA ALA A 336 -19.10 2.75 18.61
C ALA A 336 -19.60 3.29 19.96
N ARG A 337 -19.75 4.61 20.03
CA ARG A 337 -20.36 5.33 21.15
C ARG A 337 -21.67 5.95 20.66
N LEU A 338 -22.77 5.62 21.31
CA LEU A 338 -24.11 6.04 20.95
C LEU A 338 -24.68 6.95 22.04
N TYR A 339 -25.02 8.17 21.66
CA TYR A 339 -25.65 9.16 22.51
C TYR A 339 -27.12 9.30 22.14
N VAL A 340 -28.02 9.11 23.11
CA VAL A 340 -29.48 9.09 22.90
C VAL A 340 -30.15 10.12 23.80
N PRO A 341 -30.93 11.07 23.27
CA PRO A 341 -31.71 12.00 24.09
C PRO A 341 -32.66 11.28 25.04
N LEU A 342 -32.88 11.82 26.25
CA LEU A 342 -33.83 11.24 27.22
C LEU A 342 -35.30 11.53 26.86
N SER A 343 -35.56 12.43 25.92
CA SER A 343 -36.91 12.76 25.45
C SER A 343 -37.48 11.64 24.57
N SER A 344 -38.79 11.43 24.66
CA SER A 344 -39.50 10.44 23.86
C SER A 344 -39.70 10.90 22.40
N GLY A 345 -39.93 9.94 21.50
CA GLY A 345 -40.19 10.19 20.08
C GLY A 345 -38.98 9.94 19.19
N ARG A 346 -39.13 10.26 17.90
CA ARG A 346 -38.06 10.15 16.91
C ARG A 346 -37.22 11.42 16.89
N HIS A 347 -35.91 11.24 16.90
CA HIS A 347 -34.93 12.31 16.89
C HIS A 347 -34.14 12.32 15.59
N PRO A 348 -33.70 13.49 15.11
CA PRO A 348 -32.72 13.53 14.06
C PRO A 348 -31.40 12.88 14.48
N ALA A 349 -30.68 12.26 13.53
CA ALA A 349 -29.44 11.54 13.84
C ALA A 349 -28.20 12.15 13.14
N VAL A 350 -27.08 12.12 13.84
CA VAL A 350 -25.76 12.50 13.32
C VAL A 350 -24.76 11.37 13.54
N LEU A 351 -24.13 10.92 12.47
CA LEU A 351 -23.04 9.94 12.50
C LEU A 351 -21.71 10.68 12.41
N LEU A 352 -20.83 10.50 13.40
CA LEU A 352 -19.50 11.09 13.42
C LEU A 352 -18.47 9.97 13.31
N LEU A 353 -17.48 10.14 12.43
CA LEU A 353 -16.33 9.22 12.43
C LEU A 353 -15.37 9.59 13.57
N GLY A 354 -14.90 8.57 14.28
CA GLY A 354 -14.01 8.73 15.45
C GLY A 354 -12.79 9.60 15.16
N GLY A 355 -12.43 10.46 16.11
CA GLY A 355 -11.27 11.36 16.03
C GLY A 355 -11.52 12.71 16.69
N LYS A 356 -10.63 13.68 16.45
CA LYS A 356 -10.67 15.00 17.12
C LYS A 356 -12.01 15.73 16.92
N LEU A 357 -12.57 15.65 15.71
CA LEU A 357 -13.85 16.27 15.39
C LEU A 357 -15.01 15.66 16.20
N SER A 358 -15.06 14.32 16.31
CA SER A 358 -16.11 13.66 17.11
C SER A 358 -15.95 13.94 18.60
N ASP A 359 -14.72 13.97 19.10
CA ASP A 359 -14.43 14.24 20.51
C ASP A 359 -14.90 15.63 20.93
N LEU A 360 -14.72 16.61 20.04
CA LEU A 360 -15.17 17.98 20.25
C LEU A 360 -16.70 18.13 20.21
N LEU A 361 -17.38 17.39 19.33
CA LEU A 361 -18.76 17.68 18.93
C LEU A 361 -19.81 16.72 19.47
N ALA A 362 -19.50 15.45 19.70
CA ALA A 362 -20.51 14.41 19.94
C ALA A 362 -21.48 14.76 21.07
N GLY A 363 -20.94 15.11 22.25
CA GLY A 363 -21.76 15.52 23.39
C GLY A 363 -22.50 16.85 23.17
N LYS A 364 -21.90 17.80 22.44
CA LYS A 364 -22.52 19.10 22.13
C LYS A 364 -23.71 18.93 21.18
N ILE A 365 -23.58 18.06 20.18
CA ILE A 365 -24.66 17.72 19.24
C ILE A 365 -25.77 16.93 19.97
N ALA A 366 -25.42 15.97 20.82
CA ALA A 366 -26.39 15.20 21.59
C ALA A 366 -27.27 16.09 22.48
N LYS A 367 -26.68 17.12 23.13
CA LYS A 367 -27.39 18.15 23.92
C LYS A 367 -28.42 18.96 23.12
N THR A 368 -28.39 18.91 21.79
CA THR A 368 -29.40 19.56 20.93
C THR A 368 -30.63 18.69 20.66
N GLY A 369 -30.75 17.53 21.32
CA GLY A 369 -31.86 16.60 21.15
C GLY A 369 -31.71 15.71 19.90
N ARG A 370 -30.47 15.36 19.54
CA ARG A 370 -30.16 14.46 18.41
C ARG A 370 -29.55 13.17 18.90
N VAL A 371 -29.85 12.08 18.20
CA VAL A 371 -29.10 10.83 18.38
C VAL A 371 -27.74 10.99 17.70
N VAL A 372 -26.65 10.68 18.40
CA VAL A 372 -25.30 10.76 17.85
C VAL A 372 -24.65 9.38 17.90
N LEU A 373 -24.21 8.87 16.75
CA LEU A 373 -23.40 7.67 16.66
C LEU A 373 -21.98 8.07 16.30
N VAL A 374 -21.05 7.93 17.24
CA VAL A 374 -19.61 8.02 16.96
C VAL A 374 -19.12 6.61 16.66
N LEU A 375 -18.63 6.35 15.45
CA LEU A 375 -18.14 5.03 15.07
C LEU A 375 -16.71 5.11 14.52
N GLU A 376 -15.94 4.06 14.79
CA GLU A 376 -14.61 3.88 14.23
C GLU A 376 -14.67 2.76 13.17
N PRO A 377 -14.58 3.06 11.87
CA PRO A 377 -14.56 2.02 10.84
C PRO A 377 -13.41 1.05 11.04
N ARG A 378 -13.50 -0.15 10.43
CA ARG A 378 -12.50 -1.20 10.64
C ARG A 378 -11.08 -0.70 10.34
N HIS A 379 -10.16 -1.07 11.21
CA HIS A 379 -8.74 -0.81 11.04
C HIS A 379 -7.92 -1.97 11.60
N SER A 380 -6.66 -2.06 11.20
CA SER A 380 -5.73 -2.99 11.84
C SER A 380 -5.48 -2.56 13.30
N LEU A 381 -5.89 -3.40 14.25
CA LEU A 381 -5.60 -3.22 15.69
C LEU A 381 -4.27 -3.84 16.10
N SER A 382 -3.72 -4.74 15.27
CA SER A 382 -2.62 -5.64 15.62
C SER A 382 -1.24 -5.14 15.21
N TYR A 383 -1.13 -4.04 14.47
CA TYR A 383 0.14 -3.59 13.91
C TYR A 383 0.20 -2.06 13.76
N ASP A 384 0.96 -1.41 14.64
CA ASP A 384 1.45 -0.04 14.45
C ASP A 384 2.88 -0.13 13.92
N ASP A 385 3.06 0.08 12.61
CA ASP A 385 4.36 0.00 11.94
C ASP A 385 5.31 1.14 12.37
N ARG A 386 4.79 2.18 13.06
CA ARG A 386 5.50 3.43 13.42
C ARG A 386 6.20 4.14 12.26
N ARG A 387 6.06 3.64 11.04
CA ARG A 387 6.56 4.26 9.81
C ARG A 387 5.79 5.55 9.59
N PRO A 388 6.49 6.67 9.37
CA PRO A 388 5.81 7.93 9.19
C PRO A 388 5.01 7.92 7.89
N TYR A 389 3.89 8.63 7.87
CA TYR A 389 3.11 8.95 6.67
C TYR A 389 2.45 7.79 5.90
N VAL A 390 2.66 6.52 6.25
CA VAL A 390 2.16 5.40 5.41
C VAL A 390 0.79 4.84 5.82
N GLY A 391 0.28 5.20 7.00
CA GLY A 391 -1.03 4.75 7.50
C GLY A 391 -1.12 3.23 7.66
N ASP A 392 -2.33 2.68 7.52
CA ASP A 392 -2.61 1.24 7.62
C ASP A 392 -2.24 0.48 6.32
N TRP A 393 -1.09 0.79 5.72
CA TRP A 393 -0.70 0.29 4.39
C TRP A 393 -0.72 -1.24 4.29
N LEU A 394 -0.33 -1.91 5.37
CA LEU A 394 -0.25 -3.37 5.46
C LEU A 394 -1.63 -4.02 5.27
N ALA A 395 -2.63 -3.59 6.05
CA ALA A 395 -3.97 -4.17 5.93
C ALA A 395 -4.60 -3.83 4.57
N ASN A 396 -4.36 -2.62 4.05
CA ASN A 396 -4.84 -2.24 2.72
C ASN A 396 -4.21 -3.12 1.62
N THR A 397 -2.90 -3.39 1.69
CA THR A 397 -2.18 -4.22 0.71
C THR A 397 -2.67 -5.67 0.76
N ARG A 398 -2.85 -6.25 1.95
CA ARG A 398 -3.38 -7.62 2.10
C ARG A 398 -4.81 -7.76 1.61
N ALA A 399 -5.66 -6.78 1.90
CA ALA A 399 -7.03 -6.76 1.38
C ALA A 399 -7.01 -6.74 -0.15
N ASP A 400 -6.17 -5.90 -0.76
CA ASP A 400 -6.05 -5.78 -2.21
C ASP A 400 -5.57 -7.08 -2.88
N GLN A 401 -4.61 -7.80 -2.29
CA GLN A 401 -4.15 -9.09 -2.82
C GLN A 401 -5.28 -10.10 -3.01
N ILE A 402 -6.26 -10.12 -2.10
CA ILE A 402 -7.44 -10.99 -2.14
C ILE A 402 -8.66 -10.32 -2.82
N GLY A 403 -8.46 -9.21 -3.52
CA GLY A 403 -9.50 -8.53 -4.31
C GLY A 403 -10.49 -7.71 -3.48
N VAL A 404 -10.13 -7.34 -2.25
CA VAL A 404 -10.95 -6.54 -1.34
C VAL A 404 -10.37 -5.14 -1.22
N SER A 405 -11.19 -4.11 -1.45
CA SER A 405 -10.81 -2.72 -1.16
C SER A 405 -11.14 -2.39 0.30
N LEU A 406 -10.12 -2.21 1.14
CA LEU A 406 -10.34 -1.83 2.54
C LEU A 406 -10.97 -0.44 2.71
N PRO A 407 -10.65 0.60 1.90
CA PRO A 407 -11.40 1.86 1.91
C PRO A 407 -12.89 1.68 1.61
N ALA A 408 -13.24 0.78 0.67
CA ALA A 408 -14.63 0.44 0.39
C ALA A 408 -15.30 -0.30 1.56
N ARG A 409 -14.58 -1.20 2.23
CA ARG A 409 -15.08 -1.89 3.43
C ARG A 409 -15.29 -0.96 4.63
N ARG A 410 -14.44 0.06 4.77
CA ARG A 410 -14.65 1.13 5.77
C ARG A 410 -15.86 1.99 5.43
N ALA A 411 -16.10 2.28 4.15
CA ALA A 411 -17.35 2.92 3.72
C ALA A 411 -18.58 2.04 4.00
N TYR A 412 -18.46 0.73 3.79
CA TYR A 412 -19.50 -0.24 4.17
C TYR A 412 -19.77 -0.22 5.69
N ASP A 413 -18.74 -0.18 6.54
CA ASP A 413 -18.93 -0.06 8.01
C ASP A 413 -19.72 1.18 8.42
N ILE A 414 -19.48 2.31 7.73
CA ILE A 414 -20.25 3.54 7.93
C ILE A 414 -21.72 3.30 7.59
N LEU A 415 -22.01 2.61 6.49
CA LEU A 415 -23.39 2.25 6.11
C LEU A 415 -24.03 1.23 7.05
N ARG A 416 -23.25 0.34 7.67
CA ARG A 416 -23.76 -0.50 8.78
C ARG A 416 -24.12 0.33 10.01
N GLY A 417 -23.40 1.40 10.29
CA GLY A 417 -23.80 2.43 11.25
C GLY A 417 -25.10 3.15 10.87
N VAL A 418 -25.31 3.41 9.58
CA VAL A 418 -26.58 3.96 9.06
C VAL A 418 -27.72 2.94 9.21
N ASP A 419 -27.48 1.66 8.92
CA ASP A 419 -28.46 0.58 9.12
C ASP A 419 -28.88 0.46 10.59
N LEU A 420 -27.90 0.52 11.50
CA LEU A 420 -28.15 0.61 12.93
C LEU A 420 -29.08 1.78 13.24
N LEU A 421 -28.75 3.00 12.82
CA LEU A 421 -29.58 4.18 13.06
C LEU A 421 -30.99 4.02 12.48
N CYS A 422 -31.13 3.54 11.24
CA CYS A 422 -32.43 3.33 10.61
C CYS A 422 -33.29 2.26 11.29
N SER A 423 -32.67 1.27 11.93
CA SER A 423 -33.38 0.18 12.62
C SER A 423 -34.00 0.60 13.96
N ARG A 424 -33.58 1.75 14.51
CA ARG A 424 -34.02 2.23 15.82
C ARG A 424 -35.35 2.96 15.75
N GLU A 425 -36.20 2.72 16.73
CA GLU A 425 -37.51 3.37 16.82
C GLU A 425 -37.44 4.86 17.20
N ASP A 426 -36.36 5.28 17.87
CA ASP A 426 -36.11 6.64 18.36
C ASP A 426 -35.33 7.53 17.37
N VAL A 427 -35.06 7.03 16.17
CA VAL A 427 -34.37 7.79 15.10
C VAL A 427 -35.34 8.11 13.97
N ASP A 428 -35.26 9.33 13.44
CA ASP A 428 -35.85 9.67 12.14
C ASP A 428 -34.90 9.27 11.00
N PRO A 429 -35.17 8.18 10.26
CA PRO A 429 -34.30 7.71 9.18
C PRO A 429 -34.20 8.70 8.01
N GLY A 430 -35.16 9.63 7.88
CA GLY A 430 -35.15 10.65 6.84
C GLY A 430 -34.13 11.78 7.09
N SER A 431 -33.50 11.82 8.27
CA SER A 431 -32.76 12.97 8.78
C SER A 431 -31.26 12.74 8.99
N ILE A 432 -30.74 11.55 8.65
CA ILE A 432 -29.38 11.14 8.98
C ILE A 432 -28.36 12.05 8.29
N ARG A 433 -27.46 12.64 9.08
CA ARG A 433 -26.35 13.49 8.64
C ARG A 433 -25.05 12.87 9.12
N ALA A 434 -23.94 13.19 8.46
CA ALA A 434 -22.67 12.60 8.84
C ALA A 434 -21.50 13.58 8.74
N ALA A 435 -20.47 13.39 9.57
CA ALA A 435 -19.23 14.15 9.50
C ALA A 435 -17.99 13.26 9.67
N GLY A 436 -16.91 13.63 8.97
CA GLY A 436 -15.63 12.94 9.04
C GLY A 436 -14.48 13.92 8.84
N GLN A 437 -13.33 13.60 9.42
CA GLN A 437 -12.12 14.42 9.35
C GLN A 437 -10.97 13.69 8.66
N GLY A 438 -10.16 14.40 7.88
CA GLY A 438 -8.97 13.85 7.23
C GLY A 438 -9.32 12.73 6.23
N VAL A 439 -8.50 11.68 6.18
CA VAL A 439 -8.73 10.53 5.28
C VAL A 439 -10.09 9.85 5.52
N LYS A 440 -10.60 9.85 6.76
CA LYS A 440 -11.90 9.25 7.08
C LYS A 440 -13.06 9.96 6.38
N GLY A 441 -12.90 11.24 6.05
CA GLY A 441 -13.84 11.98 5.22
C GLY A 441 -13.99 11.39 3.81
N ILE A 442 -12.95 10.74 3.26
CA ILE A 442 -13.04 10.04 1.97
C ILE A 442 -13.92 8.79 2.11
N TRP A 443 -13.77 8.02 3.19
CA TRP A 443 -14.64 6.86 3.46
C TRP A 443 -16.10 7.27 3.62
N LEU A 444 -16.34 8.40 4.32
CA LEU A 444 -17.67 8.96 4.45
C LEU A 444 -18.24 9.41 3.10
N LEU A 445 -17.42 10.03 2.25
CA LEU A 445 -17.84 10.47 0.93
C LEU A 445 -18.20 9.29 0.02
N LEU A 446 -17.42 8.19 0.08
CA LEU A 446 -17.75 6.92 -0.59
C LEU A 446 -19.09 6.35 -0.11
N ALA A 447 -19.31 6.30 1.21
CA ALA A 447 -20.55 5.82 1.81
C ALA A 447 -21.76 6.69 1.41
N ALA A 448 -21.63 8.01 1.50
CA ALA A 448 -22.68 8.94 1.14
C ALA A 448 -23.01 8.92 -0.36
N ALA A 449 -22.02 8.77 -1.23
CA ALA A 449 -22.25 8.60 -2.67
C ALA A 449 -22.99 7.28 -2.98
N ALA A 450 -22.72 6.21 -2.22
CA ALA A 450 -23.37 4.91 -2.37
C ALA A 450 -24.79 4.85 -1.79
N ASP A 451 -25.10 5.66 -0.76
CA ASP A 451 -26.35 5.57 -0.01
C ASP A 451 -27.08 6.92 0.13
N PRO A 452 -28.32 7.06 -0.39
CA PRO A 452 -29.09 8.29 -0.32
C PRO A 452 -29.66 8.62 1.06
N ARG A 453 -29.60 7.70 2.03
CA ARG A 453 -30.08 7.92 3.41
C ARG A 453 -29.24 8.96 4.15
N ILE A 454 -27.96 9.10 3.81
CA ILE A 454 -27.12 10.19 4.32
C ILE A 454 -27.50 11.47 3.59
N ARG A 455 -28.22 12.38 4.25
CA ARG A 455 -28.81 13.59 3.66
C ARG A 455 -27.84 14.74 3.50
N LYS A 456 -26.84 14.81 4.38
CA LYS A 456 -25.86 15.90 4.41
C LYS A 456 -24.55 15.39 4.98
N VAL A 457 -23.45 15.85 4.40
CA VAL A 457 -22.10 15.46 4.79
C VAL A 457 -21.28 16.69 5.16
N TRP A 458 -20.51 16.59 6.23
CA TRP A 458 -19.43 17.53 6.54
C TRP A 458 -18.08 16.81 6.47
N LEU A 459 -17.24 17.28 5.55
CA LEU A 459 -15.86 16.85 5.36
C LEU A 459 -14.94 17.92 5.92
N ASP A 460 -14.29 17.64 7.04
CA ASP A 460 -13.32 18.55 7.64
C ASP A 460 -11.88 18.10 7.34
N ARG A 461 -11.03 19.02 6.91
CA ARG A 461 -9.61 18.75 6.63
C ARG A 461 -9.34 17.53 5.74
N THR A 462 -10.32 17.16 4.94
CA THR A 462 -10.29 15.97 4.08
C THR A 462 -9.52 16.33 2.80
N PRO A 463 -8.60 15.47 2.31
CA PRO A 463 -7.88 15.73 1.07
C PRO A 463 -8.84 16.02 -0.08
N TYR A 464 -8.61 17.10 -0.84
CA TYR A 464 -9.60 17.58 -1.80
C TYR A 464 -9.66 16.81 -3.13
N SER A 465 -8.63 16.00 -3.41
CA SER A 465 -8.46 15.25 -4.64
C SER A 465 -7.52 14.07 -4.40
N LEU A 466 -7.87 12.88 -4.91
CA LEU A 466 -6.94 11.75 -4.99
C LEU A 466 -5.87 12.00 -6.06
N PHE A 467 -6.22 12.68 -7.15
CA PHE A 467 -5.29 13.03 -8.21
C PHE A 467 -4.13 13.93 -7.74
N GLU A 468 -4.36 14.80 -6.75
CA GLU A 468 -3.31 15.64 -6.15
C GLU A 468 -2.19 14.80 -5.52
N ALA A 469 -2.49 13.59 -5.03
CA ALA A 469 -1.50 12.69 -4.45
C ALA A 469 -0.40 12.29 -5.45
N LEU A 470 -0.68 12.40 -6.75
CA LEU A 470 0.23 12.05 -7.84
C LEU A 470 1.06 13.23 -8.35
N GLN A 471 0.90 14.41 -7.74
CA GLN A 471 1.64 15.62 -8.14
C GLN A 471 2.88 15.88 -7.28
N ASN A 472 3.06 15.11 -6.21
CA ASN A 472 4.14 15.25 -5.25
C ASN A 472 4.79 13.90 -4.97
N THR A 473 6.03 13.90 -4.49
CA THR A 473 6.69 12.64 -4.08
C THR A 473 6.14 12.12 -2.76
N LEU A 474 5.91 13.01 -1.79
CA LEU A 474 5.40 12.66 -0.47
C LEU A 474 3.87 12.74 -0.43
N ASN A 475 3.28 11.81 0.31
CA ASN A 475 1.86 11.76 0.65
C ASN A 475 1.70 11.14 2.05
N THR A 476 0.57 11.37 2.70
CA THR A 476 0.28 10.90 4.06
C THR A 476 -0.98 10.06 4.05
N ASN A 477 -0.85 8.81 4.49
CA ASN A 477 -1.91 7.81 4.63
C ASN A 477 -2.66 7.56 3.31
N LEU A 478 -2.00 7.64 2.17
CA LEU A 478 -2.66 7.46 0.86
C LEU A 478 -3.24 6.05 0.69
N TYR A 479 -2.57 5.03 1.24
CA TYR A 479 -3.09 3.65 1.22
C TYR A 479 -4.49 3.54 1.84
N ASP A 480 -4.78 4.34 2.85
CA ASP A 480 -6.09 4.34 3.49
C ASP A 480 -7.21 4.87 2.60
N ALA A 481 -6.89 5.49 1.47
CA ALA A 481 -7.85 5.91 0.45
C ALA A 481 -7.60 5.24 -0.91
N ALA A 482 -6.64 4.31 -0.99
CA ALA A 482 -6.22 3.73 -2.26
C ALA A 482 -7.24 2.69 -2.76
N ILE A 483 -7.98 3.07 -3.80
CA ILE A 483 -8.80 2.15 -4.59
C ILE A 483 -8.07 1.95 -5.93
N PRO A 484 -7.60 0.73 -6.26
CA PRO A 484 -6.81 0.51 -7.45
C PRO A 484 -7.48 1.02 -8.73
N GLY A 485 -6.78 1.89 -9.46
CA GLY A 485 -7.26 2.45 -10.73
C GLY A 485 -8.39 3.48 -10.63
N PHE A 486 -8.84 3.87 -9.43
CA PHE A 486 -9.97 4.80 -9.30
C PHE A 486 -9.73 6.13 -10.03
N VAL A 487 -8.50 6.68 -9.98
CA VAL A 487 -8.19 7.97 -10.60
C VAL A 487 -8.03 7.93 -12.12
N LEU A 488 -8.08 6.73 -12.74
CA LEU A 488 -8.20 6.59 -14.19
C LEU A 488 -9.51 7.19 -14.71
N HIS A 489 -10.56 7.17 -13.88
CA HIS A 489 -11.91 7.52 -14.29
C HIS A 489 -12.55 8.64 -13.48
N TRP A 490 -12.28 8.70 -12.18
CA TRP A 490 -12.98 9.58 -11.26
C TRP A 490 -12.03 10.27 -10.28
N ASP A 491 -12.52 11.30 -9.62
CA ASP A 491 -11.90 11.89 -8.43
C ASP A 491 -12.96 12.09 -7.34
N LEU A 492 -12.58 12.60 -6.17
CA LEU A 492 -13.48 12.83 -5.04
C LEU A 492 -14.65 13.75 -5.39
N GLU A 493 -14.44 14.69 -6.30
CA GLU A 493 -15.52 15.55 -6.80
C GLU A 493 -16.63 14.77 -7.52
N ASP A 494 -16.29 13.67 -8.20
CA ASP A 494 -17.29 12.88 -8.92
C ASP A 494 -18.20 12.11 -7.96
N LEU A 495 -17.70 11.76 -6.77
CA LEU A 495 -18.54 11.26 -5.66
C LEU A 495 -19.51 12.35 -5.18
N VAL A 496 -19.05 13.60 -5.04
CA VAL A 496 -19.94 14.73 -4.68
C VAL A 496 -21.01 14.94 -5.76
N LYS A 497 -20.64 14.91 -7.04
CA LYS A 497 -21.61 15.01 -8.16
C LYS A 497 -22.62 13.87 -8.14
N LEU A 498 -22.19 12.64 -7.84
CA LEU A 498 -23.07 11.48 -7.73
C LEU A 498 -24.08 11.63 -6.59
N MET A 499 -23.77 12.41 -5.55
CA MET A 499 -24.70 12.71 -4.47
C MET A 499 -25.88 13.61 -4.88
N GLY A 500 -25.81 14.28 -6.04
CA GLY A 500 -26.84 15.20 -6.53
C GLY A 500 -26.97 16.44 -5.66
N ASP A 501 -28.20 16.84 -5.33
CA ASP A 501 -28.49 18.06 -4.56
C ASP A 501 -28.23 17.93 -3.04
N ARG A 502 -27.75 16.77 -2.58
CA ARG A 502 -27.44 16.56 -1.15
C ARG A 502 -26.24 17.43 -0.75
N PRO A 503 -26.36 18.30 0.27
CA PRO A 503 -25.29 19.25 0.55
C PRO A 503 -24.05 18.58 1.13
N VAL A 504 -22.89 19.03 0.65
CA VAL A 504 -21.57 18.68 1.19
C VAL A 504 -20.91 19.96 1.68
N ILE A 505 -20.71 20.06 2.99
CA ILE A 505 -19.90 21.11 3.62
C ILE A 505 -18.47 20.59 3.62
N TRP A 506 -17.56 21.26 2.92
CA TRP A 506 -16.15 20.87 2.89
C TRP A 506 -15.28 22.00 3.44
N THR A 507 -14.83 21.83 4.68
CA THR A 507 -14.00 22.81 5.39
C THR A 507 -12.53 22.43 5.31
N ASP A 508 -11.70 23.45 5.13
CA ASP A 508 -10.25 23.39 5.25
C ASP A 508 -9.62 22.26 4.42
N PRO A 509 -9.93 22.16 3.11
CA PRO A 509 -9.41 21.11 2.24
C PRO A 509 -7.89 21.02 2.34
N THR A 510 -7.37 19.79 2.47
CA THR A 510 -5.94 19.55 2.62
C THR A 510 -5.30 18.99 1.36
N ASN A 511 -4.00 19.22 1.17
CA ASN A 511 -3.19 18.37 0.31
C ASN A 511 -2.87 17.04 1.02
N TRP A 512 -2.21 16.12 0.33
CA TRP A 512 -1.79 14.84 0.92
C TRP A 512 -0.68 14.94 1.98
N MET A 513 -0.24 16.14 2.37
CA MET A 513 0.63 16.36 3.54
C MET A 513 -0.14 16.96 4.74
N GLY A 514 -1.47 16.99 4.69
CA GLY A 514 -2.32 17.51 5.77
C GLY A 514 -2.34 19.03 5.90
N ARG A 515 -1.72 19.74 4.95
CA ARG A 515 -1.70 21.21 4.90
C ARG A 515 -2.95 21.71 4.18
N VAL A 516 -3.62 22.70 4.76
CA VAL A 516 -4.78 23.35 4.13
C VAL A 516 -4.35 24.16 2.92
N VAL A 517 -5.13 24.05 1.85
CA VAL A 517 -4.84 24.65 0.54
C VAL A 517 -6.02 25.46 0.01
N SER A 518 -5.72 26.51 -0.75
CA SER A 518 -6.73 27.35 -1.41
C SER A 518 -7.10 26.73 -2.77
N VAL A 519 -8.23 26.02 -2.84
CA VAL A 519 -8.62 25.18 -4.00
C VAL A 519 -9.99 25.54 -4.57
N GLY A 520 -10.41 26.78 -4.39
CA GLY A 520 -11.58 27.38 -5.05
C GLY A 520 -12.78 27.62 -4.14
N PRO A 521 -13.80 28.34 -4.64
CA PRO A 521 -14.87 28.93 -3.82
C PRO A 521 -15.89 27.91 -3.26
N ARG A 522 -15.85 26.65 -3.70
CA ARG A 522 -16.73 25.60 -3.16
C ARG A 522 -16.35 25.15 -1.76
N PHE A 523 -15.10 25.39 -1.37
CA PHE A 523 -14.57 25.02 -0.06
C PHE A 523 -14.71 26.18 0.91
N ARG A 524 -14.77 25.85 2.19
CA ARG A 524 -14.86 26.83 3.28
C ARG A 524 -13.58 26.77 4.10
N TYR A 525 -13.23 27.89 4.69
CA TYR A 525 -11.98 28.03 5.41
C TYR A 525 -12.28 28.51 6.81
N SER A 526 -11.85 27.73 7.79
CA SER A 526 -12.16 27.98 9.20
C SER A 526 -11.06 28.77 9.90
N TRP A 527 -9.99 29.13 9.17
CA TRP A 527 -8.97 30.03 9.70
C TRP A 527 -8.18 30.80 8.65
N VAL A 528 -7.52 31.86 9.10
CA VAL A 528 -6.44 32.51 8.35
C VAL A 528 -5.14 31.72 8.55
N ILE A 529 -4.56 31.20 7.48
CA ILE A 529 -3.31 30.40 7.56
C ILE A 529 -2.20 31.24 8.22
N GLY A 530 -1.76 30.81 9.41
CA GLY A 530 -0.70 31.47 10.18
C GLY A 530 -1.20 32.37 11.32
N ASP A 531 -2.51 32.54 11.48
CA ASP A 531 -3.09 33.28 12.60
C ASP A 531 -3.34 32.34 13.81
N LEU A 532 -2.61 32.59 14.90
CA LEU A 532 -2.72 31.82 16.14
C LEU A 532 -3.82 32.36 17.08
N THR A 533 -4.50 33.45 16.70
CA THR A 533 -5.60 34.04 17.47
C THR A 533 -6.97 33.52 17.04
N ASP A 534 -7.00 32.61 16.06
CA ASP A 534 -8.23 32.12 15.45
C ASP A 534 -9.09 31.26 16.40
N GLN A 535 -10.40 31.52 16.40
CA GLN A 535 -11.38 30.77 17.18
C GLN A 535 -11.90 29.56 16.39
N SER A 536 -11.00 28.67 15.98
CA SER A 536 -11.35 27.48 15.18
C SER A 536 -12.49 26.67 15.79
N GLU A 537 -12.51 26.51 17.12
CA GLU A 537 -13.62 25.84 17.81
C GLU A 537 -14.97 26.53 17.62
N VAL A 538 -15.02 27.87 17.57
CA VAL A 538 -16.27 28.61 17.35
C VAL A 538 -16.77 28.39 15.94
N GLN A 539 -15.85 28.35 14.96
CA GLN A 539 -16.20 28.06 13.57
C GLN A 539 -16.68 26.61 13.41
N ASP A 540 -16.00 25.64 14.02
CA ASP A 540 -16.43 24.23 14.04
C ASP A 540 -17.83 24.08 14.63
N LEU A 541 -18.18 24.87 15.65
CA LEU A 541 -19.53 24.87 16.22
C LEU A 541 -20.56 25.47 15.27
N GLU A 542 -20.22 26.51 14.49
CA GLU A 542 -21.11 27.03 13.45
C GLU A 542 -21.31 26.02 12.32
N TYR A 543 -20.26 25.34 11.86
CA TYR A 543 -20.38 24.27 10.88
C TYR A 543 -21.17 23.08 11.41
N ALA A 544 -21.02 22.71 12.68
CA ALA A 544 -21.86 21.71 13.32
C ALA A 544 -23.34 22.15 13.33
N ARG A 545 -23.64 23.42 13.66
CA ARG A 545 -25.01 23.95 13.57
C ARG A 545 -25.53 23.92 12.15
N GLU A 546 -24.71 24.23 11.16
CA GLU A 546 -25.11 24.15 9.77
C GLU A 546 -25.36 22.71 9.34
N LEU A 547 -24.47 21.76 9.68
CA LEU A 547 -24.69 20.34 9.42
C LEU A 547 -26.06 19.89 9.96
N MET A 548 -26.40 20.34 11.17
CA MET A 548 -27.66 20.02 11.85
C MET A 548 -28.92 20.67 11.26
N LYS A 549 -28.78 21.75 10.46
CA LYS A 549 -29.86 22.33 9.63
C LYS A 549 -30.05 21.48 8.39
#